data_AF-A0A7W1Z388-F1
#
_entry.id   AF-A0A7W1Z388-F1
#
_cell.length_a   1.000
_cell.length_b   1.000
_cell.length_c   1.000
_cell.angle_alpha   90.00
_cell.angle_beta   90.00
_cell.angle_gamma   90.00
#
_symmetry.space_group_name_H-M   'P 1'
#
loop_
_entity.id
_entity.type
_entity.pdbx_description
1 polymer ?
#
loop_
_entity_poly.entity_id
_entity_poly.type
_entity_poly.pdbx_seq_one_letter_code
_entity_poly.pdbx_strand_id
1 'polypeptide(L)'
;MINTICYGTNCSKHTRTDFTFESYRSVTRSDQYGDTGSSADDRTVTHTFLPNTSAWILRLHATETMYEGLGTDVAARTGYFTNGTTSCRTPSSNQQPI
;
A
#
# COMPACT_ATOMS: atom_id res chain seq x y z
N MET A 1 -18.49 20.55 -31.40
CA MET A 1 -17.54 20.01 -30.40
C MET A 1 -17.02 18.69 -30.94
N ILE A 2 -15.73 18.59 -31.24
CA ILE A 2 -15.12 17.36 -31.75
C ILE A 2 -14.71 16.55 -30.52
N ASN A 3 -15.31 15.38 -30.36
CA ASN A 3 -14.87 14.39 -29.39
C ASN A 3 -13.57 13.76 -29.92
N THR A 4 -12.43 14.28 -29.51
CA THR A 4 -11.12 13.76 -29.90
C THR A 4 -10.90 12.40 -29.25
N ILE A 5 -11.40 11.36 -29.90
CA ILE A 5 -10.98 9.98 -29.67
C ILE A 5 -9.62 9.82 -30.34
N CYS A 6 -8.66 9.36 -29.54
CA CYS A 6 -7.24 9.15 -29.81
C CYS A 6 -6.88 8.57 -31.19
N TYR A 7 -6.92 9.38 -32.26
CA TYR A 7 -6.46 9.03 -33.60
C TYR A 7 -5.31 9.95 -34.01
N GLY A 8 -4.09 9.59 -33.61
CA GLY A 8 -2.85 10.20 -34.11
C GLY A 8 -2.07 10.97 -33.05
N THR A 9 -0.92 10.40 -32.68
CA THR A 9 0.15 10.89 -31.77
C THR A 9 -0.11 10.80 -30.25
N ASN A 10 0.62 9.87 -29.61
CA ASN A 10 0.88 9.74 -28.17
C ASN A 10 -0.33 9.78 -27.22
N CYS A 11 -1.34 8.94 -27.46
CA CYS A 11 -2.48 8.78 -26.55
C CYS A 11 -2.49 7.47 -25.76
N SER A 12 -1.44 6.65 -25.80
CA SER A 12 -1.38 5.44 -24.99
C SER A 12 -1.06 5.82 -23.54
N LYS A 13 -2.11 6.01 -22.74
CA LYS A 13 -2.02 6.09 -21.29
C LYS A 13 -1.69 4.69 -20.77
N HIS A 14 -0.55 4.54 -20.11
CA HIS A 14 -0.17 3.28 -19.49
C HIS A 14 -0.27 3.43 -17.98
N THR A 15 -0.89 2.46 -17.34
CA THR A 15 -0.80 2.29 -15.89
C THR A 15 0.35 1.35 -15.57
N ARG A 16 0.93 1.51 -14.39
CA ARG A 16 1.92 0.58 -13.84
C ARG A 16 1.73 0.49 -12.34
N THR A 17 2.06 -0.66 -11.77
CA THR A 17 2.24 -0.77 -10.32
C THR A 17 3.56 -1.44 -10.04
N ASP A 18 4.41 -0.76 -9.28
CA ASP A 18 5.69 -1.30 -8.82
C ASP A 18 5.53 -1.77 -7.36
N PHE A 19 6.07 -2.96 -7.06
CA PHE A 19 5.96 -3.57 -5.73
C PHE A 19 7.33 -3.71 -5.08
N THR A 20 7.41 -3.33 -3.80
CA THR A 20 8.53 -3.68 -2.91
C THR A 20 8.07 -4.74 -1.91
N PHE A 21 8.93 -5.70 -1.63
CA PHE A 21 8.62 -6.83 -0.76
C PHE A 21 9.59 -6.89 0.43
N GLU A 22 9.12 -7.44 1.55
CA GLU A 22 9.98 -7.84 2.66
C GLU A 22 10.44 -9.31 2.57
N SER A 23 11.23 -9.77 3.55
CA SER A 23 11.80 -11.12 3.64
C SER A 23 10.85 -12.31 3.45
N TYR A 24 9.62 -12.22 3.97
CA TYR A 24 8.53 -13.18 3.84
C TYR A 24 7.62 -12.87 2.64
N ARG A 25 8.11 -12.02 1.72
CA ARG A 25 7.50 -11.64 0.44
C ARG A 25 6.16 -10.91 0.58
N SER A 26 5.88 -10.29 1.71
CA SER A 26 4.74 -9.39 1.87
C SER A 26 5.05 -8.06 1.20
N VAL A 27 4.08 -7.47 0.51
CA VAL A 27 4.24 -6.18 -0.18
C VAL A 27 4.31 -5.07 0.86
N THR A 28 5.44 -4.40 1.00
CA THR A 28 5.61 -3.28 1.93
C THR A 28 5.37 -1.93 1.28
N ARG A 29 5.46 -1.84 -0.05
CA ARG A 29 5.18 -0.63 -0.82
C ARG A 29 4.60 -1.00 -2.19
N SER A 30 3.56 -0.28 -2.60
CA SER A 30 3.02 -0.28 -3.95
C SER A 30 3.02 1.15 -4.48
N ASP A 31 3.78 1.41 -5.53
CA ASP A 31 3.75 2.66 -6.27
C ASP A 31 2.83 2.50 -7.47
N GLN A 32 1.71 3.22 -7.47
CA GLN A 32 0.63 3.08 -8.45
C GLN A 32 0.66 4.30 -9.37
N TYR A 33 0.96 4.05 -10.63
CA TYR A 33 1.03 5.06 -11.69
C TYR A 33 -0.29 5.06 -12.46
N GLY A 34 -1.03 6.17 -12.40
CA GLY A 34 -2.30 6.34 -13.12
C GLY A 34 -2.07 6.55 -14.62
N ASP A 35 -1.05 7.35 -14.96
CA ASP A 35 -0.46 7.46 -16.28
C ASP A 35 1.07 7.55 -16.15
N THR A 36 1.83 6.59 -16.68
CA THR A 36 3.31 6.62 -16.61
C THR A 36 3.95 7.87 -17.21
N GLY A 37 3.22 8.66 -18.01
CA GLY A 37 3.67 9.95 -18.54
C GLY A 37 3.37 11.17 -17.65
N SER A 38 2.67 11.00 -16.52
CA SER A 38 2.18 12.08 -15.65
C SER A 38 2.10 11.63 -14.20
N SER A 39 2.63 12.41 -13.26
CA SER A 39 2.55 12.09 -11.83
C SER A 39 1.32 12.64 -11.13
N ALA A 40 0.40 13.29 -11.86
CA ALA A 40 -0.72 14.04 -11.27
C ALA A 40 -1.77 13.15 -10.60
N ASP A 41 -1.85 11.88 -11.00
CA ASP A 41 -2.82 10.89 -10.54
C ASP A 41 -2.15 9.65 -9.90
N ASP A 42 -0.87 9.78 -9.54
CA ASP A 42 -0.12 8.72 -8.88
C ASP A 42 -0.46 8.63 -7.39
N ARG A 43 -0.23 7.44 -6.81
CA ARG A 43 -0.28 7.26 -5.36
C ARG A 43 0.68 6.18 -4.89
N THR A 44 1.20 6.36 -3.68
CA THR A 44 1.93 5.32 -2.96
C THR A 44 1.07 4.72 -1.85
N VAL A 45 1.13 3.41 -1.70
CA VAL A 45 0.57 2.69 -0.54
C VAL A 45 1.68 1.92 0.15
N THR A 46 1.86 2.11 1.45
CA THR A 46 2.81 1.32 2.25
C THR A 46 2.11 0.50 3.31
N HIS A 47 2.65 -0.69 3.56
CA HIS A 47 2.16 -1.64 4.55
C HIS A 47 3.25 -2.00 5.56
N THR A 48 2.87 -2.22 6.81
CA THR A 48 3.73 -2.86 7.81
C THR A 48 3.10 -4.16 8.30
N PHE A 49 3.94 -5.16 8.56
CA PHE A 49 3.52 -6.48 9.05
C PHE A 49 4.26 -6.83 10.33
N LEU A 50 3.58 -7.56 11.22
CA LEU A 50 4.14 -8.06 12.48
C LEU A 50 4.21 -9.60 12.44
N PRO A 51 5.33 -10.18 11.98
CA PRO A 51 5.45 -11.62 11.90
C PRO A 51 5.63 -12.25 13.28
N ASN A 52 4.94 -13.36 13.51
CA ASN A 52 5.27 -14.34 14.52
C ASN A 52 5.87 -15.58 13.85
N THR A 53 7.19 -15.76 13.98
CA THR A 53 7.91 -16.87 13.35
C THR A 53 7.82 -18.17 14.14
N SER A 54 7.62 -18.13 15.46
CA SER A 54 7.48 -19.34 16.28
C SER A 54 6.20 -20.12 15.96
N ALA A 55 5.14 -19.42 15.54
CA ALA A 55 3.86 -19.99 15.18
C ALA A 55 3.48 -19.80 13.70
N TRP A 56 4.45 -19.44 12.86
CA TRP A 56 4.28 -19.32 11.41
C TRP A 56 3.19 -18.35 10.93
N ILE A 57 2.91 -17.30 11.70
CA ILE A 57 2.02 -16.20 11.30
C ILE A 57 2.87 -15.08 10.71
N LEU A 58 3.14 -15.10 9.41
CA LEU A 58 4.16 -14.23 8.80
C LEU A 58 3.63 -12.92 8.22
N ARG A 59 2.30 -12.78 8.05
CA ARG A 59 1.69 -11.69 7.26
C ARG A 59 0.61 -10.92 8.02
N LEU A 60 0.79 -10.75 9.32
CA LEU A 60 -0.15 -10.02 10.15
C LEU A 60 -0.06 -8.52 9.83
N HIS A 61 -1.04 -7.98 9.12
CA HIS A 61 -1.06 -6.57 8.73
C HIS A 61 -1.24 -5.68 9.97
N ALA A 62 -0.42 -4.65 10.10
CA ALA A 62 -0.43 -3.74 11.24
C ALA A 62 -0.84 -2.32 10.84
N THR A 63 -0.29 -1.80 9.75
CA THR A 63 -0.67 -0.47 9.24
C THR A 63 -0.69 -0.43 7.73
N GLU A 64 -1.63 0.32 7.19
CA GLU A 64 -1.64 0.77 5.80
C GLU A 64 -1.59 2.30 5.80
N THR A 65 -0.71 2.88 5.00
CA THR A 65 -0.63 4.34 4.79
C THR A 65 -0.69 4.64 3.31
N MET A 66 -1.61 5.51 2.92
CA MET A 66 -1.76 6.01 1.56
C MET A 66 -1.18 7.42 1.48
N TYR A 67 -0.45 7.70 0.41
CA TYR A 67 0.18 8.99 0.15
C TYR A 67 -0.37 9.59 -1.14
N GLU A 68 -0.46 10.92 -1.18
CA GLU A 68 -0.65 11.66 -2.43
C GLU A 68 0.62 11.59 -3.27
N GLY A 69 0.48 11.20 -4.55
CA GLY A 69 1.63 11.01 -5.43
C GLY A 69 2.57 9.88 -5.00
N LEU A 70 3.74 9.85 -5.62
CA LEU A 70 4.84 8.94 -5.27
C LEU A 70 5.70 9.50 -4.12
N GLY A 71 5.05 9.94 -3.06
CA GLY A 71 5.65 10.80 -2.04
C GLY A 71 5.49 10.31 -0.61
N THR A 72 5.61 11.26 0.31
CA THR A 72 5.47 11.07 1.76
C THR A 72 4.31 11.86 2.35
N ASP A 73 3.53 12.55 1.51
CA ASP A 73 2.37 13.35 1.94
C ASP A 73 1.19 12.44 2.23
N VAL A 74 0.90 12.21 3.51
CA VAL A 74 -0.09 11.23 3.96
C VAL A 74 -1.51 11.71 3.64
N ALA A 75 -2.20 10.96 2.79
CA ALA A 75 -3.62 11.17 2.49
C ALA A 75 -4.52 10.42 3.50
N ALA A 76 -4.15 9.20 3.87
CA ALA A 76 -4.90 8.37 4.79
C ALA A 76 -4.01 7.35 5.49
N ARG A 77 -4.42 6.92 6.69
CA ARG A 77 -3.75 5.85 7.44
C ARG A 77 -4.76 4.98 8.17
N THR A 78 -4.60 3.66 8.03
CA THR A 78 -5.41 2.64 8.69
C THR A 78 -4.53 1.80 9.61
N GLY A 79 -4.97 1.62 10.85
CA GLY A 79 -4.36 0.69 11.80
C GLY A 79 -5.20 -0.58 11.92
N TYR A 80 -4.54 -1.73 11.88
CA TYR A 80 -5.17 -3.04 12.07
C TYR A 80 -4.80 -3.56 13.45
N PHE A 81 -5.81 -3.82 14.27
CA PHE A 81 -5.64 -4.38 15.60
C PHE A 81 -6.15 -5.80 15.63
N THR A 82 -5.30 -6.74 16.02
CA THR A 82 -5.64 -8.16 16.09
C THR A 82 -5.82 -8.58 17.54
N ASN A 83 -6.78 -9.50 17.76
CA ASN A 83 -7.05 -10.13 19.05
C ASN A 83 -7.46 -9.15 20.18
N GLY A 84 -8.62 -8.49 20.02
CA GLY A 84 -9.30 -7.76 21.10
C GLY A 84 -8.70 -6.41 21.50
N THR A 85 -7.68 -5.95 20.79
CA THR A 85 -7.03 -4.67 21.03
C THR A 85 -7.76 -3.56 20.28
N THR A 86 -8.13 -2.47 20.96
CA THR A 86 -8.99 -1.41 20.39
C THR A 86 -8.31 -0.05 20.26
N SER A 87 -7.00 0.05 20.55
CA SER A 87 -6.27 1.32 20.45
C SER A 87 -4.82 1.17 19.99
N CYS A 88 -4.29 2.24 19.38
CA CYS A 88 -2.86 2.38 19.05
C CYS A 88 -1.94 2.45 20.27
N ARG A 89 -2.48 2.63 21.49
CA ARG A 89 -1.69 2.86 22.72
C ARG A 89 -1.32 1.57 23.44
N THR A 90 -2.06 0.49 23.19
CA THR A 90 -1.85 -0.80 23.84
C THR A 90 -1.55 -1.82 22.75
N PRO A 91 -0.33 -2.39 22.65
CA PRO A 91 -0.08 -3.51 21.75
C PRO A 91 -0.92 -4.72 22.16
N SER A 92 -1.33 -5.55 21.20
CA SER A 92 -1.98 -6.83 21.52
C SER A 92 -1.07 -7.69 22.37
N SER A 93 -1.58 -8.24 23.48
CA SER A 93 -0.84 -9.18 24.32
C SER A 93 -0.58 -10.51 23.62
N ASN A 94 -1.37 -10.81 22.59
CA ASN A 94 -1.29 -12.04 21.82
C ASN A 94 -0.57 -11.75 20.50
N GLN A 95 0.70 -11.37 20.61
CA GLN A 95 1.61 -11.37 19.46
C GLN A 95 2.06 -12.79 19.10
N GLN A 96 1.61 -13.80 19.86
CA GLN A 96 1.93 -15.21 19.68
C GLN A 96 0.69 -16.06 19.96
N PRO A 97 0.42 -17.15 19.21
CA PRO A 97 -0.61 -18.12 19.56
C PRO A 97 -0.26 -18.90 20.82
N ILE A 98 -1.30 -19.24 21.58
CA ILE A 98 -1.26 -20.25 22.67
C ILE A 98 -1.15 -21.67 22.10
#